data_AF-A0A838U7W3-F1
#
_entry.id   AF-A0A838U7W3-F1
#
_cell.length_a   1.000
_cell.length_b   1.000
_cell.length_c   1.000
_cell.angle_alpha   90.00
_cell.angle_beta   90.00
_cell.angle_gamma   90.00
#
_symmetry.space_group_name_H-M   'P 1'
#
loop_
_entity.id
_entity.type
_entity.pdbx_description
1 polymer ?
#
loop_
_entity_poly.entity_id
_entity_poly.type
_entity_poly.pdbx_seq_one_letter_code
_entity_poly.pdbx_strand_id
1 'polypeptide(L)'
;MPWRSAAVAAAVAGAAGAAPVGDWRADAPGAVHRITVADLPKVFATPPAGAPAAVVSQPAGARPSTLPGYSVGAFAKLDGPRQIRVSPGGDIFVAETDQGRIRVLRAADGARTAAGVSTFAEGLDRPFGIAFYPSGDPRWVYVATANSVARYPYRAGDLKARAPAQTIVARLAATTRG
;
A
#
# COMPACT_ATOMS: atom_id res chain seq x y z
N MET A 1 -42.08 -13.93 -10.52
CA MET A 1 -40.98 -13.81 -11.50
C MET A 1 -39.75 -14.50 -10.91
N PRO A 2 -39.35 -15.69 -11.39
CA PRO A 2 -38.17 -16.37 -10.86
C PRO A 2 -36.90 -15.86 -11.55
N TRP A 3 -35.82 -15.68 -10.78
CA TRP A 3 -34.49 -15.39 -11.32
C TRP A 3 -33.79 -16.69 -11.67
N ARG A 4 -33.31 -16.81 -12.93
CA ARG A 4 -32.48 -17.91 -13.40
C ARG A 4 -31.02 -17.55 -13.13
N SER A 5 -30.31 -18.38 -12.37
CA SER A 5 -28.85 -18.34 -12.29
C SER A 5 -28.26 -18.90 -13.59
N ALA A 6 -27.48 -18.09 -14.31
CA ALA A 6 -26.61 -18.58 -15.36
C ALA A 6 -25.18 -18.65 -14.80
N ALA A 7 -24.66 -19.87 -14.64
CA ALA A 7 -23.24 -20.08 -14.40
C ALA A 7 -22.51 -19.87 -15.73
N VAL A 8 -21.64 -18.86 -15.81
CA VAL A 8 -20.71 -18.71 -16.93
C VAL A 8 -19.45 -19.49 -16.56
N ALA A 9 -19.31 -20.69 -17.12
CA ALA A 9 -18.02 -21.38 -17.14
C ALA A 9 -17.13 -20.70 -18.20
N ALA A 10 -16.14 -19.93 -17.76
CA ALA A 10 -15.10 -19.44 -18.66
C ALA A 10 -14.14 -20.60 -18.97
N ALA A 11 -14.15 -21.06 -20.22
CA ALA A 11 -13.16 -22.01 -20.71
C ALA A 11 -11.78 -21.33 -20.76
N VAL A 12 -10.82 -21.89 -20.02
CA VAL A 12 -9.43 -21.42 -20.04
C VAL A 12 -8.75 -22.05 -21.26
N ALA A 13 -8.68 -21.31 -22.37
CA ALA A 13 -7.83 -21.69 -23.49
C ALA A 13 -6.37 -21.41 -23.10
N GLY A 14 -5.63 -22.44 -22.68
CA GLY A 14 -4.20 -22.34 -22.42
C GLY A 14 -3.43 -22.20 -23.72
N ALA A 15 -2.79 -21.04 -23.93
CA ALA A 15 -1.80 -20.90 -24.98
C ALA A 15 -0.53 -21.68 -24.57
N ALA A 16 -0.26 -22.78 -25.29
CA ALA A 16 1.00 -23.49 -25.20
C ALA A 16 2.05 -22.72 -26.04
N GLY A 17 3.13 -22.26 -25.40
CA GLY A 17 4.27 -21.67 -26.10
C GLY A 17 4.69 -20.29 -25.61
N ALA A 18 5.12 -20.19 -24.35
CA ALA A 18 5.97 -19.10 -23.88
C ALA A 18 6.92 -19.67 -22.82
N ALA A 19 8.12 -19.11 -22.70
CA ALA A 19 9.05 -19.49 -21.64
C ALA A 19 8.32 -19.48 -20.28
N PRO A 20 8.60 -20.46 -19.39
CA PRO A 20 7.82 -20.68 -18.16
C PRO A 20 7.71 -19.45 -17.24
N VAL A 21 8.66 -18.52 -17.38
CA VAL A 21 8.64 -17.18 -16.79
C VAL A 21 8.76 -16.19 -17.95
N GLY A 22 7.65 -15.58 -18.36
CA GLY A 22 7.62 -14.62 -19.47
C GLY A 22 8.29 -13.29 -19.13
N ASP A 23 8.63 -12.52 -20.18
CA ASP A 23 9.00 -11.10 -20.01
C ASP A 23 7.78 -10.34 -19.48
N TRP A 24 7.95 -9.57 -18.40
CA TRP A 24 6.88 -8.76 -17.80
C TRP A 24 6.24 -7.78 -18.81
N ARG A 25 6.93 -7.47 -19.91
CA ARG A 25 6.38 -6.67 -21.02
C ARG A 25 5.23 -7.34 -21.77
N ALA A 26 5.10 -8.66 -21.66
CA ALA A 26 4.00 -9.43 -22.24
C ALA A 26 2.80 -9.59 -21.28
N ASP A 27 2.92 -9.13 -20.03
CA ASP A 27 1.86 -9.23 -19.03
C ASP A 27 0.81 -8.12 -19.21
N ALA A 28 -0.42 -8.42 -18.81
CA ALA A 28 -1.53 -7.47 -18.80
C ALA A 28 -2.53 -7.79 -17.69
N PRO A 29 -3.32 -6.80 -17.21
CA PRO A 29 -4.42 -7.07 -16.28
C PRO A 29 -5.37 -8.14 -16.84
N GLY A 30 -5.60 -9.19 -16.06
CA GLY A 30 -6.44 -10.33 -16.46
C GLY A 30 -5.71 -11.46 -17.18
N ALA A 31 -4.42 -11.30 -17.51
CA ALA A 31 -3.59 -12.41 -17.97
C ALA A 31 -3.42 -13.45 -16.85
N VAL A 32 -3.46 -14.73 -17.22
CA VAL A 32 -3.28 -15.85 -16.29
C VAL A 32 -2.08 -16.66 -16.73
N HIS A 33 -1.14 -16.85 -15.82
CA HIS A 33 0.06 -17.65 -16.04
C HIS A 33 -0.06 -18.92 -15.22
N ARG A 34 0.19 -20.07 -15.86
CA ARG A 34 0.31 -21.35 -15.15
C ARG A 34 1.79 -21.65 -14.99
N ILE A 35 2.25 -21.66 -13.74
CA ILE A 35 3.63 -21.99 -13.37
C ILE A 35 3.58 -23.25 -12.50
N THR A 36 4.36 -24.26 -12.87
CA THR A 36 4.55 -25.51 -12.14
C THR A 36 5.98 -25.62 -11.60
N VAL A 37 6.26 -26.63 -10.77
CA VAL A 37 7.63 -26.85 -10.28
C VAL A 37 8.59 -27.15 -11.43
N ALA A 38 8.11 -27.79 -12.51
CA ALA A 38 8.93 -28.08 -13.69
C ALA A 38 9.33 -26.82 -14.49
N ASP A 39 8.60 -25.72 -14.28
CA ASP A 39 8.78 -24.43 -14.95
C ASP A 39 9.83 -23.55 -14.24
N LEU A 40 10.19 -23.88 -13.00
CA LEU A 40 11.10 -23.06 -12.19
C LEU A 40 12.58 -23.29 -12.58
N PRO A 41 13.41 -22.23 -12.60
CA PRO A 41 14.85 -22.40 -12.70
C PRO A 41 15.38 -23.19 -11.49
N LYS A 42 16.50 -23.89 -11.67
CA LYS A 42 17.18 -24.58 -10.57
C LYS A 42 17.53 -23.59 -9.46
N VAL A 43 17.47 -24.05 -8.21
CA VAL A 43 17.93 -23.28 -7.05
C VAL A 43 19.39 -22.88 -7.28
N PHE A 44 19.72 -21.60 -7.11
CA PHE A 44 21.03 -20.99 -7.43
C PHE A 44 21.46 -21.09 -8.90
N ALA A 45 20.51 -21.14 -9.85
CA ALA A 45 20.84 -21.04 -11.29
C ALA A 45 21.58 -19.73 -11.64
N THR A 46 21.38 -18.67 -10.85
CA THR A 46 22.16 -17.43 -10.89
C THR A 46 22.66 -17.07 -9.50
N PRO A 47 23.81 -16.36 -9.38
CA PRO A 47 24.26 -15.81 -8.12
C PRO A 47 23.21 -14.84 -7.53
N PRO A 48 23.08 -14.76 -6.20
CA PRO A 48 22.25 -13.74 -5.58
C PRO A 48 22.68 -12.33 -6.00
N ALA A 49 21.73 -11.53 -6.46
CA ALA A 49 21.96 -10.14 -6.83
C ALA A 49 20.83 -9.26 -6.30
N GLY A 50 21.18 -8.08 -5.79
CA GLY A 50 20.22 -7.02 -5.55
C GLY A 50 19.86 -6.34 -6.87
N ALA A 51 18.58 -6.37 -7.26
CA ALA A 51 18.08 -5.70 -8.45
C ALA A 51 17.04 -4.64 -8.04
N PRO A 52 17.47 -3.50 -7.45
CA PRO A 52 16.54 -2.43 -7.12
C PRO A 52 15.91 -1.89 -8.40
N ALA A 53 14.62 -1.55 -8.33
CA ALA A 53 13.94 -0.94 -9.46
C ALA A 53 14.59 0.40 -9.81
N ALA A 54 14.91 0.59 -11.09
CA ALA A 54 15.35 1.89 -11.59
C ALA A 54 14.15 2.83 -11.67
N VAL A 55 14.21 3.95 -10.96
CA VAL A 55 13.20 5.01 -11.06
C VAL A 55 13.46 5.80 -12.34
N VAL A 56 12.52 5.73 -13.27
CA VAL A 56 12.55 6.49 -14.53
C VAL A 56 11.42 7.51 -14.55
N SER A 57 11.61 8.61 -15.29
CA SER A 57 10.52 9.54 -15.56
C SER A 57 9.37 8.82 -16.24
N GLN A 58 8.14 9.10 -15.81
CA GLN A 58 6.94 8.56 -16.44
C GLN A 58 6.90 8.98 -17.92
N PRO A 59 6.86 8.04 -18.87
CA PRO A 59 6.76 8.39 -20.28
C PRO A 59 5.49 9.20 -20.56
N ALA A 60 5.54 10.09 -21.55
CA ALA A 60 4.41 10.92 -21.93
C ALA A 60 3.18 10.05 -22.27
N GLY A 61 2.04 10.34 -21.62
CA GLY A 61 0.79 9.60 -21.84
C GLY A 61 0.73 8.20 -21.22
N ALA A 62 1.80 7.71 -20.57
CA ALA A 62 1.78 6.41 -19.92
C ALA A 62 0.76 6.39 -18.77
N ARG A 63 -0.17 5.43 -18.80
CA ARG A 63 -1.13 5.19 -17.73
C ARG A 63 -1.11 3.73 -17.32
N PRO A 64 -1.42 3.41 -16.04
CA PRO A 64 -1.65 2.04 -15.64
C PRO A 64 -2.78 1.42 -16.46
N SER A 65 -2.53 0.25 -17.05
CA SER A 65 -3.57 -0.60 -17.61
C SER A 65 -4.45 -1.15 -16.49
N THR A 66 -5.75 -1.28 -16.74
CA THR A 66 -6.72 -1.79 -15.75
C THR A 66 -7.72 -2.74 -16.41
N LEU A 67 -8.48 -3.49 -15.61
CA LEU A 67 -9.59 -4.31 -16.10
C LEU A 67 -10.74 -3.43 -16.61
N PRO A 68 -11.62 -3.95 -17.49
CA PRO A 68 -12.82 -3.24 -17.93
C PRO A 68 -13.66 -2.75 -16.75
N GLY A 69 -14.11 -1.49 -16.80
CA GLY A 69 -14.91 -0.86 -15.75
C GLY A 69 -14.09 -0.21 -14.62
N TYR A 70 -12.76 -0.34 -14.62
CA TYR A 70 -11.88 0.29 -13.64
C TYR A 70 -11.10 1.45 -14.23
N SER A 71 -10.65 2.36 -13.38
CA SER A 71 -9.71 3.43 -13.74
C SER A 71 -8.79 3.72 -12.56
N VAL A 72 -7.56 4.13 -12.86
CA VAL A 72 -6.57 4.53 -11.85
C VAL A 72 -6.03 5.90 -12.22
N GLY A 73 -5.86 6.75 -11.21
CA GLY A 73 -5.29 8.08 -11.34
C GLY A 73 -4.40 8.40 -10.14
N ALA A 74 -3.44 9.29 -10.37
CA ALA A 74 -2.61 9.82 -9.28
C ALA A 74 -3.49 10.64 -8.33
N PHE A 75 -3.54 10.25 -7.06
CA PHE A 75 -4.38 10.89 -6.05
C PHE A 75 -3.63 11.97 -5.24
N ALA A 76 -2.37 11.68 -4.89
CA ALA A 76 -1.45 12.58 -4.23
C ALA A 76 -0.01 12.18 -4.56
N LYS A 77 0.92 13.14 -4.46
CA LYS A 77 2.37 12.87 -4.51
C LYS A 77 2.91 12.75 -3.08
N LEU A 78 3.60 11.65 -2.82
CA LEU A 78 4.15 11.26 -1.53
C LEU A 78 5.59 10.76 -1.72
N ASP A 79 6.32 10.61 -0.62
CA ASP A 79 7.71 10.20 -0.59
C ASP A 79 7.87 8.91 0.25
N GLY A 80 8.17 7.80 -0.43
CA GLY A 80 8.28 6.48 0.20
C GLY A 80 7.04 6.01 0.98
N PRO A 81 5.79 6.17 0.49
CA PRO A 81 4.60 5.70 1.21
C PRO A 81 4.58 4.17 1.30
N ARG A 82 4.21 3.62 2.46
CA ARG A 82 4.15 2.16 2.70
C ARG A 82 2.79 1.67 3.17
N GLN A 83 2.23 2.29 4.22
CA GLN A 83 0.94 1.89 4.78
C GLN A 83 -0.09 3.00 4.63
N ILE A 84 -1.33 2.64 4.31
CA ILE A 84 -2.47 3.55 4.23
C ILE A 84 -3.53 3.10 5.24
N ARG A 85 -4.11 4.03 6.00
CA ARG A 85 -5.24 3.79 6.89
C ARG A 85 -6.26 4.93 6.81
N VAL A 86 -7.49 4.60 6.47
CA VAL A 86 -8.60 5.57 6.50
C VAL A 86 -9.13 5.68 7.92
N SER A 87 -9.23 6.92 8.43
CA SER A 87 -9.86 7.22 9.71
C SER A 87 -11.37 7.05 9.62
N PRO A 88 -12.09 6.84 10.74
CA PRO A 88 -13.56 6.82 10.75
C PRO A 88 -14.20 8.10 10.19
N GLY A 89 -13.49 9.24 10.23
CA GLY A 89 -13.93 10.51 9.65
C GLY A 89 -13.56 10.72 8.18
N GLY A 90 -12.99 9.72 7.50
CA GLY A 90 -12.68 9.76 6.06
C GLY A 90 -11.28 10.25 5.69
N ASP A 91 -10.55 10.88 6.61
CA ASP A 91 -9.16 11.26 6.35
C ASP A 91 -8.26 10.05 6.13
N ILE A 92 -7.32 10.16 5.17
CA ILE A 92 -6.43 9.07 4.78
C ILE A 92 -5.05 9.31 5.41
N PHE A 93 -4.67 8.45 6.35
CA PHE A 93 -3.36 8.50 6.99
C PHE A 93 -2.39 7.61 6.22
N VAL A 94 -1.18 8.09 5.98
CA VAL A 94 -0.15 7.36 5.22
C VAL A 94 1.17 7.39 5.97
N ALA A 95 1.77 6.21 6.17
CA ALA A 95 3.13 6.11 6.69
C ALA A 95 4.14 6.29 5.55
N GLU A 96 4.97 7.32 5.65
CA GLU A 96 6.16 7.50 4.82
C GLU A 96 7.36 7.00 5.64
N THR A 97 7.57 5.69 5.59
CA THR A 97 8.47 4.94 6.49
C THR A 97 9.88 5.49 6.44
N ASP A 98 10.45 5.66 5.25
CA ASP A 98 11.84 6.10 5.10
C ASP A 98 12.01 7.60 5.45
N GLN A 99 10.91 8.36 5.40
CA GLN A 99 10.86 9.78 5.80
C GLN A 99 10.55 9.97 7.29
N GLY A 100 10.32 8.88 8.04
CA GLY A 100 10.07 8.96 9.48
C GLY A 100 8.81 9.75 9.86
N ARG A 101 7.76 9.75 9.01
CA ARG A 101 6.57 10.57 9.26
C ARG A 101 5.25 9.93 8.85
N ILE A 102 4.17 10.40 9.46
CA ILE A 102 2.78 10.09 9.12
C ILE A 102 2.16 11.30 8.42
N ARG A 103 1.67 11.11 7.20
CA ARG A 103 0.92 12.10 6.43
C ARG A 103 -0.58 11.93 6.64
N VAL A 104 -1.34 13.02 6.54
CA VAL A 104 -2.81 12.99 6.44
C VAL A 104 -3.23 13.63 5.14
N LEU A 105 -4.03 12.93 4.35
CA LEU A 105 -4.64 13.43 3.14
C LEU A 105 -6.12 13.65 3.42
N ARG A 106 -6.57 14.90 3.22
CA ARG A 106 -7.99 15.24 3.28
C ARG A 106 -8.59 15.12 1.89
N ALA A 107 -9.72 14.46 1.79
CA ALA A 107 -10.48 14.35 0.55
C ALA A 107 -11.97 14.19 0.86
N ALA A 108 -12.80 14.73 -0.02
CA ALA A 108 -14.24 14.45 0.01
C ALA A 108 -14.51 13.04 -0.55
N ASP A 109 -15.66 12.48 -0.21
CA ASP A 109 -16.10 11.21 -0.79
C ASP A 109 -16.17 11.30 -2.32
N GLY A 110 -15.57 10.33 -3.00
CA GLY A 110 -15.50 10.29 -4.46
C GLY A 110 -14.49 11.26 -5.09
N ALA A 111 -13.67 11.96 -4.30
CA ALA A 111 -12.62 12.83 -4.83
C ALA A 111 -11.57 12.05 -5.63
N ARG A 112 -11.10 12.64 -6.74
CA ARG A 112 -10.03 12.08 -7.58
C ARG A 112 -8.63 12.52 -7.16
N THR A 113 -8.54 13.53 -6.30
CA THR A 113 -7.31 14.09 -5.74
C THR A 113 -7.53 14.48 -4.29
N ALA A 114 -6.45 14.49 -3.49
CA ALA A 114 -6.52 15.06 -2.15
C ALA A 114 -6.74 16.58 -2.21
N ALA A 115 -7.65 17.08 -1.38
CA ALA A 115 -7.85 18.52 -1.17
C ALA A 115 -6.68 19.15 -0.40
N GLY A 116 -5.96 18.37 0.40
CA GLY A 116 -4.75 18.81 1.08
C GLY A 116 -3.96 17.67 1.68
N VAL A 117 -2.65 17.87 1.84
CA VAL A 117 -1.74 16.90 2.45
C VAL A 117 -1.00 17.58 3.60
N SER A 118 -1.14 17.05 4.81
CA SER A 118 -0.47 17.54 6.02
C SER A 118 0.46 16.48 6.62
N THR A 119 1.39 16.90 7.48
CA THR A 119 2.17 16.01 8.33
C THR A 119 1.48 15.91 9.70
N PHE A 120 1.04 14.71 10.08
CA PHE A 120 0.44 14.44 11.38
C PHE A 120 1.49 14.42 12.50
N ALA A 121 2.53 13.61 12.28
CA ALA A 121 3.64 13.37 13.19
C ALA A 121 4.89 13.05 12.36
N GLU A 122 6.07 13.40 12.87
CA GLU A 122 7.37 13.20 12.23
C GLU A 122 8.46 12.90 13.26
N GLY A 123 9.67 12.59 12.80
CA GLY A 123 10.78 12.18 13.67
C GLY A 123 10.64 10.75 14.20
N LEU A 124 9.90 9.89 13.49
CA LEU A 124 9.62 8.52 13.86
C LEU A 124 10.64 7.56 13.24
N ASP A 125 11.04 6.53 13.99
CA ASP A 125 11.94 5.49 13.48
C ASP A 125 11.17 4.52 12.56
N ARG A 126 11.18 4.78 11.25
CA ARG A 126 10.54 3.91 10.26
C ARG A 126 9.09 3.54 10.63
N PRO A 127 8.17 4.52 10.72
CA PRO A 127 6.78 4.24 11.03
C PRO A 127 6.16 3.34 9.96
N PHE A 128 5.30 2.42 10.38
CA PHE A 128 4.58 1.55 9.47
C PHE A 128 3.13 1.39 9.89
N GLY A 129 2.84 0.74 11.03
CA GLY A 129 1.48 0.42 11.43
C GLY A 129 0.71 1.62 12.01
N ILE A 130 -0.50 1.86 11.53
CA ILE A 130 -1.40 2.93 11.98
C ILE A 130 -2.74 2.32 12.40
N ALA A 131 -3.23 2.67 13.58
CA ALA A 131 -4.54 2.24 14.08
C ALA A 131 -5.28 3.35 14.84
N PHE A 132 -6.59 3.42 14.65
CA PHE A 132 -7.49 4.34 15.36
C PHE A 132 -8.17 3.61 16.51
N TYR A 133 -8.21 4.23 17.69
CA TYR A 133 -8.85 3.63 18.86
C TYR A 133 -9.57 4.66 19.74
N PRO A 134 -10.79 4.37 20.23
CA PRO A 134 -11.69 3.29 19.77
C PRO A 134 -11.97 3.36 18.26
N SER A 135 -12.47 2.26 17.67
CA SER A 135 -12.61 2.17 16.20
C SER A 135 -13.70 3.07 15.60
N GLY A 136 -14.70 3.48 16.39
CA GLY A 136 -15.81 4.35 15.95
C GLY A 136 -15.56 5.83 16.20
N ASP A 137 -15.45 6.22 17.48
CA ASP A 137 -15.07 7.56 17.92
C ASP A 137 -13.63 7.53 18.47
N PRO A 138 -12.63 7.63 17.59
CA PRO A 138 -11.24 7.46 17.99
C PRO A 138 -10.77 8.65 18.82
N ARG A 139 -10.20 8.32 19.97
CA ARG A 139 -9.50 9.27 20.85
C ARG A 139 -7.99 9.22 20.68
N TRP A 140 -7.51 8.20 19.97
CA TRP A 140 -6.10 7.91 19.80
C TRP A 140 -5.79 7.46 18.38
N VAL A 141 -4.64 7.90 17.88
CA VAL A 141 -3.95 7.27 16.75
C VAL A 141 -2.73 6.57 17.31
N TYR A 142 -2.68 5.25 17.16
CA TYR A 142 -1.51 4.43 17.44
C TYR A 142 -0.62 4.38 16.20
N VAL A 143 0.68 4.56 16.40
CA VAL A 143 1.71 4.43 15.38
C VAL A 143 2.75 3.43 15.86
N ALA A 144 2.92 2.35 15.11
CA ALA A 144 3.98 1.38 15.28
C ALA A 144 5.18 1.76 14.41
N THR A 145 6.36 1.75 15.01
CA THR A 145 7.66 1.98 14.39
C THR A 145 8.38 0.65 14.18
N ALA A 146 9.63 0.66 13.72
CA ALA A 146 10.42 -0.57 13.58
C ALA A 146 10.53 -1.39 14.88
N ASN A 147 10.49 -0.73 16.05
CA ASN A 147 10.70 -1.41 17.33
C ASN A 147 9.91 -0.83 18.50
N SER A 148 8.95 0.06 18.28
CA SER A 148 8.17 0.69 19.35
C SER A 148 6.73 0.94 18.91
N VAL A 149 5.87 1.22 19.88
CA VAL A 149 4.50 1.65 19.64
C VAL A 149 4.24 2.89 20.49
N ALA A 150 3.79 3.95 19.83
CA ALA A 150 3.34 5.17 20.48
C ALA A 150 1.90 5.48 20.09
N ARG A 151 1.26 6.37 20.85
CA ARG A 151 -0.05 6.92 20.50
C ARG A 151 -0.08 8.43 20.63
N TYR A 152 -0.96 9.05 19.88
CA TYR A 152 -1.22 10.49 19.89
C TYR A 152 -2.69 10.72 20.25
N PRO A 153 -3.01 11.70 21.12
CA PRO A 153 -4.39 12.15 21.28
C PRO A 153 -4.94 12.60 19.92
N TYR A 154 -6.15 12.15 19.61
CA TYR A 154 -6.80 12.37 18.33
C TYR A 154 -8.27 12.73 18.52
N ARG A 155 -8.75 13.60 17.63
CA ARG A 155 -10.16 13.85 17.34
C ARG A 155 -10.35 13.79 15.83
N ALA A 156 -11.52 13.35 15.41
CA ALA A 156 -11.86 13.31 13.98
C ALA A 156 -11.56 14.68 13.33
N GLY A 157 -10.85 14.65 12.20
CA GLY A 157 -10.46 15.84 11.46
C GLY A 157 -9.08 16.42 11.83
N ASP A 158 -8.40 15.90 12.85
CA ASP A 158 -7.06 16.36 13.19
C ASP A 158 -6.05 16.06 12.08
N LEU A 159 -5.41 17.12 11.57
CA LEU A 159 -4.37 17.03 10.56
C LEU A 159 -2.95 17.00 11.15
N LYS A 160 -2.82 17.30 12.45
CA LYS A 160 -1.58 17.36 13.21
C LYS A 160 -1.80 16.75 14.59
N ALA A 161 -0.78 16.10 15.13
CA ALA A 161 -0.81 15.58 16.49
C ALA A 161 -1.07 16.73 17.48
N ARG A 162 -2.04 16.54 18.38
CA ARG A 162 -2.44 17.56 19.37
C ARG A 162 -1.46 17.71 20.52
N ALA A 163 -0.63 16.71 20.75
CA ALA A 163 0.34 16.63 21.83
C ALA A 163 1.49 15.72 21.43
N PRO A 164 2.61 15.74 22.18
CA PRO A 164 3.69 14.78 22.00
C PRO A 164 3.22 13.33 22.10
N ALA A 165 3.98 12.44 21.46
CA ALA A 165 3.70 11.01 21.46
C ALA A 165 3.75 10.42 22.88
N GLN A 166 2.75 9.61 23.22
CA GLN A 166 2.79 8.78 24.41
C GLN A 166 3.34 7.41 24.03
N THR A 167 4.51 7.06 24.55
CA THR A 167 5.09 5.72 24.34
C THR A 167 4.25 4.68 25.07
N ILE A 168 3.79 3.67 24.35
CA ILE A 168 3.03 2.54 24.89
C ILE A 168 3.92 1.33 25.05
N VAL A 169 4.76 1.09 24.03
CA VAL A 169 5.82 0.08 24.08
C VAL A 169 7.10 0.73 23.59
N ALA A 170 8.09 0.86 24.45
CA ALA A 170 9.37 1.47 24.10
C ALA A 170 10.25 0.56 23.24
N ARG A 171 10.11 -0.77 23.39
CA ARG A 171 10.91 -1.76 22.67
C ARG A 171 10.12 -3.06 22.46
N LEU A 172 9.98 -3.51 21.21
CA LEU A 172 9.28 -4.74 20.85
C LEU A 172 10.20 -5.96 20.84
N ALA A 173 11.44 -5.80 20.37
CA ALA A 173 12.45 -6.85 20.31
C ALA A 173 13.85 -6.34 20.66
N ALA A 174 14.69 -7.24 21.19
CA ALA A 174 16.07 -6.94 21.52
C ALA A 174 16.92 -6.61 20.27
N THR A 175 16.61 -7.21 19.11
CA THR A 175 17.32 -7.02 17.84
C THR A 175 16.41 -6.38 16.79
N THR A 176 16.82 -5.26 16.21
CA THR A 176 16.02 -4.51 15.20
C THR A 176 16.56 -4.70 13.76
N ARG A 177 17.54 -5.57 13.56
CA ARG A 177 18.15 -5.85 12.25
C ARG A 177 18.41 -7.35 12.10
N GLY A 178 17.78 -7.93 11.09
CA GLY A 178 18.27 -9.11 10.38
C GLY A 178 18.81 -8.67 9.04
#